data_AF-A0A1A8QJE8-F1
#
_entry.id   AF-A0A1A8QJE8-F1
#
_cell.length_a   1.000
_cell.length_b   1.000
_cell.length_c   1.000
_cell.angle_alpha   90.00
_cell.angle_beta   90.00
_cell.angle_gamma   90.00
#
_symmetry.space_group_name_H-M   'P 1'
#
loop_
_entity.id
_entity.type
_entity.pdbx_description
1 polymer ?
#
loop_
_entity_poly.entity_id
_entity_poly.type
_entity_poly.pdbx_seq_one_letter_code
_entity_poly.pdbx_strand_id
1 'polypeptide(L)' 'MSVQATNPNNPIVFFDITIGGQDVGRMKIELFADVVPKTAENFRQFCTGEFRKDGVPIGFKGCTFHRVIKDFMIQGG' A
#
# COMPACT_ATOMS: atom_id res chain seq x y z
N MET A 1 16.11 -5.45 -7.83
CA MET A 1 15.97 -6.58 -6.88
C MET A 1 14.50 -6.98 -6.82
N SER A 2 14.19 -8.24 -7.13
CA SER A 2 12.85 -8.79 -6.95
C SER A 2 12.59 -8.98 -5.46
N VAL A 3 11.50 -8.43 -4.94
CA VAL A 3 11.01 -8.78 -3.59
C VAL A 3 10.52 -10.21 -3.70
N GLN A 4 11.21 -11.14 -3.03
CA GLN A 4 10.75 -12.52 -2.92
C GLN A 4 9.74 -12.58 -1.80
N ALA A 5 8.49 -12.90 -2.15
CA ALA A 5 7.43 -13.07 -1.18
C ALA A 5 7.74 -14.25 -0.26
N THR A 6 7.40 -14.13 1.02
CA THR A 6 7.51 -15.23 1.99
C THR A 6 6.58 -16.39 1.62
N ASN A 7 5.42 -16.07 1.05
CA ASN A 7 4.51 -17.03 0.42
C ASN A 7 4.25 -16.63 -1.03
N PRO A 8 4.47 -17.51 -2.02
CA PRO A 8 4.28 -17.17 -3.44
C PRO A 8 2.83 -16.82 -3.82
N ASN A 9 1.86 -17.21 -2.98
CA ASN A 9 0.44 -16.91 -3.21
C ASN A 9 0.00 -15.58 -2.56
N ASN A 10 0.86 -14.93 -1.78
CA ASN A 10 0.52 -13.65 -1.14
C ASN A 10 0.48 -12.52 -2.18
N PRO A 11 -0.55 -11.64 -2.14
CA PRO A 11 -0.60 -10.48 -3.01
C PRO A 11 0.58 -9.54 -2.78
N ILE A 12 1.16 -9.04 -3.87
CA ILE A 12 2.13 -7.95 -3.85
C ILE A 12 1.46 -6.69 -4.37
N VAL A 13 1.46 -5.63 -3.57
CA VAL A 13 1.01 -4.29 -3.95
C VAL A 13 2.19 -3.32 -3.97
N PHE A 14 1.96 -2.10 -4.45
CA PHE A 14 3.00 -1.08 -4.49
C PHE A 14 2.47 0.33 -4.27
N PHE A 15 3.36 1.21 -3.82
CA PHE A 15 3.18 2.66 -3.84
C PHE A 15 4.33 3.31 -4.58
N ASP A 16 4.01 4.23 -5.49
CA ASP A 16 4.97 5.18 -6.04
C ASP A 16 4.96 6.43 -5.15
N ILE A 17 6.12 6.78 -4.59
CA ILE A 17 6.23 7.84 -3.59
C ILE A 17 6.80 9.09 -4.24
N THR A 18 6.20 10.23 -3.91
CA THR A 18 6.75 11.55 -4.21
C THR A 18 7.11 12.29 -2.93
N ILE A 19 8.17 13.09 -2.98
CA ILE A 19 8.56 14.02 -1.90
C ILE A 19 8.73 15.39 -2.55
N GLY A 20 7.95 16.39 -2.10
CA GLY A 20 7.95 17.71 -2.73
C GLY A 20 7.55 17.70 -4.20
N GLY A 21 6.75 16.72 -4.62
CA GLY A 21 6.34 16.53 -6.02
C GLY A 21 7.37 15.82 -6.92
N GLN A 22 8.52 15.43 -6.38
CA GLN A 22 9.52 14.65 -7.11
C GLN A 22 9.39 13.16 -6.81
N ASP A 23 9.45 12.33 -7.84
CA ASP A 23 9.44 10.87 -7.71
C ASP A 23 10.71 10.39 -6.98
N VAL A 24 10.53 9.67 -5.87
CA VAL A 24 11.65 9.11 -5.08
C VAL A 24 11.74 7.59 -5.14
N GLY A 25 10.76 6.94 -5.77
CA GLY A 25 10.81 5.52 -6.09
C GLY A 25 9.56 4.74 -5.68
N ARG A 26 9.65 3.42 -5.87
CA ARG A 26 8.56 2.48 -5.64
C ARG A 26 8.81 1.62 -4.41
N MET A 27 7.85 1.61 -3.49
CA MET A 27 7.76 0.65 -2.41
C MET A 27 6.92 -0.54 -2.88
N LYS A 28 7.41 -1.77 -2.71
CA LYS A 28 6.65 -3.01 -2.93
C LYS A 28 6.35 -3.65 -1.60
N ILE A 29 5.11 -4.10 -1.39
CA ILE A 29 4.61 -4.58 -0.11
C ILE A 29 3.96 -5.95 -0.34
N GLU A 30 4.42 -6.97 0.38
CA GLU A 30 3.72 -8.24 0.50
C GLU A 30 2.60 -8.11 1.53
N LEU A 31 1.39 -8.55 1.17
CA LEU A 31 0.26 -8.64 2.08
C LEU A 31 0.13 -10.09 2.54
N PHE A 32 0.26 -10.34 3.84
CA PHE A 32 0.17 -11.68 4.43
C PHE A 32 -1.26 -12.22 4.44
N ALA A 33 -1.82 -12.48 3.25
CA ALA A 33 -3.20 -12.92 3.05
C ALA A 33 -3.43 -14.35 3.55
N ASP A 34 -2.38 -15.17 3.56
CA ASP A 34 -2.37 -16.49 4.18
C ASP A 34 -2.54 -16.46 5.71
N VAL A 35 -2.14 -15.36 6.37
CA VAL A 35 -2.28 -15.18 7.83
C VAL A 35 -3.51 -14.33 8.19
N VAL A 36 -3.70 -13.19 7.52
CA VAL A 36 -4.74 -12.20 7.80
C VAL A 36 -5.56 -11.83 6.56
N PRO A 37 -6.34 -12.78 6.00
CA PRO A 37 -6.97 -12.62 4.68
C PRO A 37 -7.88 -11.39 4.56
N LYS A 38 -8.65 -11.08 5.61
CA LYS A 38 -9.58 -9.94 5.60
C LYS A 38 -8.84 -8.60 5.57
N THR A 39 -7.80 -8.46 6.38
CA THR A 39 -7.00 -7.22 6.45
C THR A 39 -6.18 -7.03 5.18
N ALA A 40 -5.58 -8.11 4.68
CA ALA A 40 -4.84 -8.09 3.42
C ALA A 40 -5.74 -7.67 2.25
N GLU A 41 -6.94 -8.25 2.14
CA GLU A 41 -7.88 -7.90 1.07
C GLU A 41 -8.37 -6.45 1.15
N ASN A 42 -8.67 -5.95 2.35
CA ASN A 42 -8.99 -4.54 2.55
C ASN A 42 -7.87 -3.61 2.04
N PHE A 43 -6.62 -3.89 2.43
CA PHE A 43 -5.48 -3.08 1.99
C PHE A 43 -5.28 -3.17 0.48
N ARG A 44 -5.40 -4.38 -0.10
CA ARG A 44 -5.30 -4.61 -1.54
C ARG A 44 -6.32 -3.79 -2.32
N GLN A 45 -7.58 -3.78 -1.91
CA GLN A 45 -8.65 -3.03 -2.59
C GLN A 45 -8.40 -1.51 -2.58
N PHE A 46 -7.90 -0.95 -1.48
CA PHE A 46 -7.51 0.46 -1.43
C PHE A 46 -6.26 0.77 -2.28
N CYS A 47 -5.35 -0.20 -2.48
CA CYS A 47 -4.25 -0.04 -3.43
C CYS A 47 -4.73 -0.03 -4.89
N THR A 48 -5.71 -0.86 -5.25
CA THR A 48 -6.19 -0.99 -6.64
C THR A 48 -7.31 -0.01 -7.00
N GLY A 49 -8.03 0.53 -6.01
CA GLY A 49 -9.21 1.38 -6.22
C GLY A 49 -10.44 0.58 -6.69
N GLU A 50 -10.46 -0.74 -6.48
CA GLU A 50 -11.62 -1.59 -6.78
C GLU A 50 -12.80 -1.30 -5.85
N PHE A 51 -12.52 -0.91 -4.60
CA PHE A 51 -13.56 -0.48 -3.69
C PHE A 51 -14.10 0.90 -4.10
N ARG A 52 -15.42 0.99 -4.23
CA ARG A 52 -16.12 2.20 -4.66
C ARG A 52 -17.14 2.64 -3.63
N LYS A 53 -17.18 3.94 -3.36
CA LYS A 53 -18.21 4.58 -2.54
C LYS A 53 -18.94 5.59 -3.41
N ASP A 54 -20.27 5.48 -3.48
CA ASP A 54 -21.12 6.33 -4.32
C ASP A 54 -20.70 6.34 -5.80
N GLY A 55 -20.20 5.20 -6.30
CA GLY A 55 -19.70 5.03 -7.66
C GLY A 55 -18.27 5.53 -7.90
N VAL A 56 -17.65 6.19 -6.92
CA VAL A 56 -16.29 6.75 -7.01
C VAL A 56 -15.26 5.78 -6.41
N PRO A 57 -14.17 5.44 -7.13
CA PRO A 57 -13.06 4.67 -6.57
C PRO A 57 -12.48 5.38 -5.34
N ILE A 58 -12.33 4.65 -4.24
CA ILE A 58 -11.61 5.13 -3.07
C ILE A 58 -10.39 4.24 -2.83
N GLY A 59 -9.28 4.87 -2.42
CA GLY A 59 -7.97 4.23 -2.45
C GLY A 59 -6.90 5.09 -1.82
N PHE A 60 -5.69 4.54 -1.74
CA PHE A 60 -4.52 5.25 -1.23
C PHE A 60 -3.91 6.24 -2.22
N LYS A 61 -4.39 6.26 -3.48
CA LYS A 61 -3.84 7.15 -4.51
C LYS A 61 -4.04 8.61 -4.12
N GLY A 62 -2.94 9.33 -3.95
CA GLY A 62 -2.94 10.74 -3.55
C GLY A 62 -2.96 10.97 -2.04
N CYS A 63 -3.08 9.92 -1.23
CA CYS A 63 -2.90 10.04 0.22
C CYS A 63 -1.44 10.37 0.56
N THR A 64 -1.24 11.02 1.70
CA THR A 64 0.08 11.44 2.18
C THR A 64 0.52 10.64 3.40
N PHE A 65 1.82 10.59 3.65
CA PHE A 65 2.35 10.21 4.96
C PHE A 65 2.25 11.43 5.89
N HIS A 66 1.14 11.55 6.61
CA HIS A 66 0.85 12.70 7.46
C HIS A 66 1.63 12.69 8.78
N ARG A 67 2.27 11.57 9.14
CA ARG A 67 3.06 11.45 10.38
C ARG A 67 4.34 10.66 10.13
N VAL A 68 5.49 11.30 10.39
CA VAL A 68 6.83 10.72 10.25
C VAL A 68 7.58 10.95 11.55
N ILE A 69 7.92 9.87 12.25
CA ILE A 69 8.68 9.90 13.49
C ILE A 69 9.98 9.16 13.23
N LYS A 70 11.08 9.91 13.20
CA LYS A 70 12.42 9.36 13.01
C LYS A 70 12.70 8.32 14.10
N ASP A 71 13.37 7.23 13.71
CA ASP A 71 13.72 6.10 14.57
C ASP A 71 12.50 5.35 15.15
N PHE A 72 11.31 5.55 14.57
CA PHE A 72 10.11 4.83 14.95
C PHE A 72 9.30 4.34 13.75
N MET A 73 8.58 5.24 13.05
CA MET A 73 7.65 4.83 11.99
C MET A 73 7.23 5.97 11.06
N ILE A 74 6.65 5.57 9.92
CA ILE A 74 5.86 6.43 9.02
C ILE A 74 4.42 5.94 8.99
N GLN A 75 3.46 6.88 8.99
CA GLN A 75 2.04 6.59 8.96
C GLN A 75 1.36 7.46 7.90
N GLY A 76 0.50 6.81 7.13
CA GLY A 76 -0.34 7.39 6.10
C GLY A 76 -1.52 6.46 5.84
N GLY A 77 -2.12 6.60 4.66
CA GLY A 77 -3.38 5.93 4.32
C GLY A 77 -4.55 6.82 4.65
#